data_AF-A0A524EYP2-F1
#
_entry.id   AF-A0A524EYP2-F1
#
_cell.length_a   1.000
_cell.length_b   1.000
_cell.length_c   1.000
_cell.angle_alpha   90.00
_cell.angle_beta   90.00
_cell.angle_gamma   90.00
#
_symmetry.space_group_name_H-M   'P 1'
#
loop_
_entity.id
_entity.type
_entity.pdbx_description
1 polymer ?
#
loop_
_entity_poly.entity_id
_entity_poly.type
_entity_poly.pdbx_seq_one_letter_code
_entity_poly.pdbx_strand_id
1 'polypeptide(L)'
;MNLHDLKKIMPDIFDKVKKDVRNVYNRHRAGLSLGLVEMGMFQQGFIGGMHFHPGTEIVMNKTPLKLILETQPPEVVWAYTYHILLHEYIHSLGVINEHQCREITLKITEDTFKDSGHPAIILAKKGIGAYLPELKMLYIPPEQKPEGMTIEYVYGFDRESQTYFS
;
A
#
# COMPACT_ATOMS: atom_id res chain seq x y z
N MET A 1 0.30 -6.18 17.56
CA MET A 1 -0.46 -5.03 17.00
C MET A 1 -1.73 -5.62 16.39
N ASN A 2 -2.91 -5.04 16.62
CA ASN A 2 -4.14 -5.49 15.96
C ASN A 2 -4.53 -4.54 14.80
N LEU A 3 -5.56 -4.90 14.02
CA LEU A 3 -6.00 -4.08 12.88
C LEU A 3 -6.46 -2.66 13.30
N HIS A 4 -7.10 -2.53 14.46
CA HIS A 4 -7.53 -1.23 14.97
C HIS A 4 -6.34 -0.32 15.30
N ASP A 5 -5.28 -0.87 15.90
CA ASP A 5 -4.04 -0.14 16.17
C ASP A 5 -3.34 0.25 14.87
N LEU A 6 -3.27 -0.66 13.90
CA LEU A 6 -2.65 -0.39 12.60
C LEU A 6 -3.38 0.75 11.86
N LYS A 7 -4.72 0.76 11.87
CA LYS A 7 -5.51 1.84 11.26
C LYS A 7 -5.20 3.22 11.84
N LYS A 8 -4.82 3.32 13.11
CA LYS A 8 -4.45 4.61 13.73
C LYS A 8 -3.13 5.14 13.23
N ILE A 9 -2.19 4.26 12.90
CA ILE A 9 -0.85 4.64 12.41
C ILE A 9 -0.75 4.70 10.88
N MET A 10 -1.71 4.12 10.14
CA MET A 10 -1.75 4.17 8.67
C MET A 10 -1.61 5.58 8.09
N PRO A 11 -2.26 6.64 8.63
CA PRO A 11 -2.03 8.00 8.17
C PRO A 11 -0.57 8.46 8.33
N ASP A 12 0.09 8.12 9.44
CA ASP A 12 1.49 8.50 9.69
C ASP A 12 2.43 7.76 8.72
N ILE A 13 2.12 6.49 8.40
CA ILE A 13 2.82 5.72 7.37
C ILE A 13 2.63 6.38 6.00
N PHE A 14 1.42 6.85 5.69
CA PHE A 14 1.14 7.50 4.42
C PHE A 14 1.81 8.87 4.28
N ASP A 15 1.84 9.67 5.34
CA ASP A 15 2.61 10.92 5.37
C ASP A 15 4.11 10.65 5.12
N LYS A 16 4.65 9.57 5.70
CA LYS A 16 6.01 9.13 5.38
C LYS A 16 6.16 8.74 3.90
N VAL A 17 5.23 7.97 3.32
CA VAL A 17 5.24 7.61 1.89
C VAL A 17 5.29 8.86 1.01
N LYS A 18 4.41 9.83 1.24
CA LYS A 18 4.40 11.09 0.47
C LYS A 18 5.72 11.85 0.58
N LYS A 19 6.28 11.94 1.78
CA LYS A 19 7.57 12.58 2.03
C LYS A 19 8.71 11.88 1.28
N ASP A 20 8.78 10.55 1.36
CA ASP A 20 9.83 9.77 0.71
C ASP A 20 9.74 9.90 -0.83
N VAL A 21 8.53 9.82 -1.38
CA VAL A 21 8.30 10.00 -2.83
C VAL A 21 8.63 11.42 -3.28
N ARG A 22 8.29 12.44 -2.48
CA ARG A 22 8.65 13.83 -2.76
C ARG A 22 10.17 14.02 -2.77
N ASN A 23 10.89 13.41 -1.84
CA ASN A 23 12.36 13.50 -1.78
C ASN A 23 13.05 12.88 -2.99
N VAL A 24 12.50 11.78 -3.52
CA VAL A 24 13.11 11.05 -4.64
C VAL A 24 12.63 11.57 -6.01
N TYR A 25 11.36 12.00 -6.11
CA TYR A 25 10.70 12.23 -7.40
C TYR A 25 10.09 13.64 -7.56
N ASN A 26 10.15 14.48 -6.51
CA ASN A 26 9.62 15.85 -6.48
C ASN A 26 8.19 15.99 -7.02
N ARG A 27 7.36 14.95 -6.85
CA ARG A 27 5.93 14.94 -7.19
C ARG A 27 5.09 14.76 -5.93
N HIS A 28 3.90 15.33 -5.95
CA HIS A 28 2.95 15.28 -4.85
C HIS A 28 1.52 15.21 -5.37
N ARG A 29 0.67 14.41 -4.72
CA ARG A 29 -0.78 14.36 -4.95
C ARG A 29 -1.50 14.39 -3.61
N ALA A 30 -2.50 15.25 -3.53
CA ALA A 30 -3.37 15.43 -2.36
C ALA A 30 -4.77 14.85 -2.63
N GLY A 31 -5.55 14.69 -1.57
CA GLY A 31 -6.97 14.34 -1.60
C GLY A 31 -7.22 12.84 -1.74
N LEU A 32 -6.32 12.00 -1.20
CA LEU A 32 -6.46 10.54 -1.27
C LEU A 32 -7.20 10.00 -0.04
N SER A 33 -8.09 9.03 -0.25
CA SER A 33 -8.76 8.27 0.83
C SER A 33 -8.24 6.83 0.83
N LEU A 34 -8.21 6.18 2.00
CA LEU A 34 -7.88 4.77 2.13
C LEU A 34 -9.12 3.97 2.52
N GLY A 35 -9.54 3.05 1.66
CA GLY A 35 -10.62 2.10 1.89
C GLY A 35 -10.08 0.69 2.14
N LEU A 36 -10.43 0.08 3.26
CA LEU A 36 -10.10 -1.32 3.53
C LEU A 36 -11.27 -2.22 3.09
N VAL A 37 -10.99 -3.23 2.27
CA VAL A 37 -12.01 -4.11 1.70
C VAL A 37 -11.63 -5.57 1.94
N GLU A 38 -12.60 -6.39 2.34
CA GLU A 38 -12.42 -7.84 2.43
C GLU A 38 -12.60 -8.46 1.04
N MET A 39 -11.50 -8.74 0.35
CA MET A 39 -11.54 -9.23 -1.04
C MET A 39 -11.16 -10.71 -1.18
N GLY A 40 -10.85 -11.40 -0.06
CA GLY A 40 -10.44 -12.80 -0.06
C GLY A 40 -9.06 -13.04 -0.66
N MET A 41 -8.75 -14.32 -0.95
CA MET A 41 -7.52 -14.80 -1.60
C MET A 41 -7.84 -15.54 -2.91
N PHE A 42 -8.69 -14.99 -3.78
CA PHE A 42 -9.07 -15.69 -5.02
C PHE A 42 -7.94 -15.65 -6.06
N GLN A 43 -7.86 -16.69 -6.90
CA GLN A 43 -6.92 -16.83 -8.05
C GLN A 43 -6.98 -15.70 -9.09
N GLN A 44 -7.87 -14.72 -8.90
CA GLN A 44 -8.08 -13.53 -9.73
C GLN A 44 -8.15 -12.26 -8.85
N GLY A 45 -7.62 -12.26 -7.62
CA GLY A 45 -7.92 -11.27 -6.59
C GLY A 45 -6.70 -10.48 -6.09
N PHE A 46 -6.77 -9.17 -6.27
CA PHE A 46 -5.86 -8.10 -5.83
C PHE A 46 -5.16 -8.38 -4.48
N ILE A 47 -3.82 -8.46 -4.51
CA ILE A 47 -3.02 -8.50 -3.28
C ILE A 47 -2.29 -7.18 -3.13
N GLY A 48 -2.72 -6.39 -2.14
CA GLY A 48 -2.12 -5.10 -1.83
C GLY A 48 -3.19 -4.03 -1.77
N GLY A 49 -3.53 -3.43 -2.90
CA GLY A 49 -4.54 -2.38 -2.97
C GLY A 49 -4.95 -2.01 -4.39
N MET A 50 -6.08 -1.32 -4.59
CA MET A 50 -6.50 -0.81 -5.92
C MET A 50 -6.48 0.71 -5.92
N HIS A 51 -5.81 1.31 -6.91
CA HIS A 51 -6.11 2.66 -7.38
C HIS A 51 -6.96 2.59 -8.65
N PHE A 52 -8.26 2.90 -8.56
CA PHE A 52 -9.06 3.14 -9.75
C PHE A 52 -8.58 4.42 -10.40
N HIS A 53 -8.26 4.42 -11.69
CA HIS A 53 -8.04 5.65 -12.44
C HIS A 53 -9.39 6.08 -13.08
N PRO A 54 -9.85 7.34 -12.94
CA PRO A 54 -9.27 8.50 -12.25
C PRO A 54 -9.93 8.69 -10.87
N GLY A 55 -9.60 7.84 -9.91
CA GLY A 55 -10.15 7.84 -8.57
C GLY A 55 -9.23 8.54 -7.56
N THR A 56 -9.79 8.93 -6.43
CA THR A 56 -9.08 9.45 -5.25
C THR A 56 -8.93 8.38 -4.16
N GLU A 57 -9.28 7.13 -4.47
CA GLU A 57 -9.35 6.04 -3.51
C GLU A 57 -8.13 5.13 -3.68
N ILE A 58 -7.40 4.91 -2.59
CA ILE A 58 -6.51 3.76 -2.40
C ILE A 58 -7.36 2.70 -1.69
N VAL A 59 -7.58 1.56 -2.32
CA VAL A 59 -8.19 0.40 -1.66
C VAL A 59 -7.08 -0.47 -1.10
N MET A 60 -7.24 -1.13 0.04
CA MET A 60 -6.30 -2.14 0.54
C MET A 60 -7.05 -3.41 0.98
N ASN A 61 -6.54 -4.58 0.60
CA ASN A 61 -7.18 -5.86 0.92
C ASN A 61 -6.96 -6.23 2.40
N LYS A 62 -8.05 -6.44 3.16
CA LYS A 62 -8.01 -6.86 4.57
C LYS A 62 -7.47 -8.27 4.76
N THR A 63 -7.65 -9.16 3.80
CA THR A 63 -7.26 -10.58 3.95
C THR A 63 -5.74 -10.77 4.14
N PRO A 64 -4.86 -10.29 3.24
CA PRO A 64 -3.42 -10.36 3.47
C PRO A 64 -2.96 -9.48 4.64
N LEU A 65 -3.67 -8.37 4.92
CA LEU A 65 -3.38 -7.50 6.05
C LEU A 65 -3.63 -8.19 7.41
N LYS A 66 -4.73 -8.94 7.55
CA LYS A 66 -5.02 -9.74 8.74
C LYS A 66 -3.99 -10.86 8.89
N LEU A 67 -3.68 -11.56 7.81
CA LEU A 67 -2.69 -12.62 7.84
C LEU A 67 -1.31 -12.13 8.29
N ILE A 68 -0.86 -10.98 7.77
CA ILE A 68 0.43 -10.43 8.19
C ILE A 68 0.41 -9.93 9.64
N LEU A 69 -0.72 -9.37 10.10
CA LEU A 69 -0.90 -8.98 11.50
C LEU A 69 -0.84 -10.17 12.48
N GLU A 70 -1.32 -11.33 12.05
CA GLU A 70 -1.35 -12.55 12.86
C GLU A 70 -0.02 -13.31 12.84
N THR A 71 0.71 -13.26 11.73
CA THR A 71 1.87 -14.15 11.49
C THR A 71 3.23 -13.46 11.58
N GLN A 72 3.30 -12.13 11.47
CA GLN A 72 4.56 -11.40 11.36
C GLN A 72 4.75 -10.39 12.48
N PRO A 73 6.01 -10.05 12.82
CA PRO A 73 6.29 -9.06 13.85
C PRO A 73 5.94 -7.63 13.39
N PRO A 74 5.73 -6.67 14.32
CA PRO A 74 5.21 -5.34 14.01
C PRO A 74 6.00 -4.56 12.94
N GLU A 75 7.31 -4.73 12.87
CA GLU A 75 8.18 -4.10 11.88
C GLU A 75 7.88 -4.58 10.44
N VAL A 76 7.52 -5.85 10.27
CA VAL A 76 7.13 -6.42 8.99
C VAL A 76 5.72 -5.97 8.61
N VAL A 77 4.80 -5.89 9.57
CA VAL A 77 3.44 -5.34 9.36
C VAL A 77 3.51 -3.88 8.92
N TRP A 78 4.35 -3.09 9.59
CA TRP A 78 4.59 -1.69 9.25
C TRP A 78 5.16 -1.57 7.83
N ALA A 79 6.18 -2.36 7.52
CA ALA A 79 6.83 -2.33 6.22
C ALA A 79 5.92 -2.80 5.07
N TYR A 80 5.05 -3.78 5.32
CA TYR A 80 4.02 -4.21 4.38
C TYR A 80 3.04 -3.09 4.08
N THR A 81 2.55 -2.44 5.13
CA THR A 81 1.63 -1.31 4.99
C THR A 81 2.29 -0.17 4.20
N TYR A 82 3.54 0.16 4.52
CA TYR A 82 4.33 1.13 3.78
C TYR A 82 4.48 0.75 2.30
N HIS A 83 4.85 -0.50 2.01
CA HIS A 83 5.09 -0.98 0.66
C HIS A 83 3.84 -0.88 -0.21
N ILE A 84 2.69 -1.34 0.29
CA ILE A 84 1.42 -1.25 -0.44
C ILE A 84 1.02 0.20 -0.67
N LEU A 85 1.09 1.05 0.36
CA LEU A 85 0.74 2.47 0.22
C LEU A 85 1.65 3.21 -0.76
N LEU A 86 2.95 2.89 -0.76
CA LEU A 86 3.90 3.44 -1.73
C LEU A 86 3.54 3.05 -3.15
N HIS A 87 3.28 1.76 -3.40
CA HIS A 87 2.92 1.24 -4.71
C HIS A 87 1.65 1.91 -5.26
N GLU A 88 0.58 1.95 -4.46
CA GLU A 88 -0.68 2.58 -4.87
C GLU A 88 -0.55 4.10 -5.02
N TYR A 89 0.28 4.75 -4.19
CA TYR A 89 0.54 6.18 -4.34
C TYR A 89 1.28 6.49 -5.65
N ILE A 90 2.25 5.67 -6.06
CA ILE A 90 2.95 5.82 -7.35
C ILE A 90 1.97 5.66 -8.51
N HIS A 91 1.06 4.68 -8.45
CA HIS A 91 -0.04 4.57 -9.42
C HIS A 91 -0.91 5.84 -9.43
N SER A 92 -1.20 6.40 -8.26
CA SER A 92 -1.93 7.66 -8.14
C SER A 92 -1.20 8.85 -8.77
N LEU A 93 0.13 8.81 -8.92
CA LEU A 93 0.90 9.84 -9.62
C LEU A 93 0.89 9.68 -11.16
N GLY A 94 0.10 8.72 -11.68
CA GLY A 94 -0.08 8.49 -13.11
C GLY A 94 0.84 7.44 -13.71
N VAL A 95 1.56 6.65 -12.89
CA VAL A 95 2.35 5.52 -13.38
C VAL A 95 1.43 4.33 -13.61
N ILE A 96 1.00 4.10 -14.85
CA ILE A 96 0.01 3.06 -15.17
C ILE A 96 0.66 1.69 -15.37
N ASN A 97 1.88 1.66 -15.91
CA ASN A 97 2.59 0.42 -16.18
C ASN A 97 3.09 -0.22 -14.88
N GLU A 98 2.63 -1.44 -14.59
CA GLU A 98 2.97 -2.18 -13.36
C GLU A 98 4.47 -2.44 -13.22
N HIS A 99 5.17 -2.77 -14.31
CA HIS A 99 6.62 -2.98 -14.27
C HIS A 99 7.35 -1.70 -13.85
N GLN A 100 7.02 -0.59 -14.49
CA GLN A 100 7.56 0.73 -14.15
C GLN A 100 7.21 1.11 -12.70
N CYS A 101 5.99 0.83 -12.24
CA CYS A 101 5.57 1.09 -10.87
C CYS A 101 6.45 0.32 -9.87
N ARG A 102 6.68 -0.97 -10.10
CA ARG A 102 7.57 -1.79 -9.27
C ARG A 102 9.01 -1.28 -9.24
N GLU A 103 9.56 -0.87 -10.38
CA GLU A 103 10.90 -0.31 -10.46
C GLU A 103 11.03 0.98 -9.65
N ILE A 104 10.03 1.87 -9.74
CA ILE A 104 9.99 3.12 -8.98
C ILE A 104 9.82 2.83 -7.47
N THR A 105 8.90 1.92 -7.11
CA THR A 105 8.69 1.48 -5.73
C THR A 105 9.98 0.95 -5.12
N LEU A 106 10.68 0.08 -5.85
CA LEU A 106 11.97 -0.48 -5.41
C LEU A 106 13.01 0.63 -5.21
N LYS A 107 13.19 1.50 -6.20
CA LYS A 107 14.16 2.60 -6.12
C LYS A 107 13.91 3.51 -4.91
N ILE A 108 12.67 3.97 -4.72
CA ILE A 108 12.32 4.83 -3.58
C ILE A 108 12.58 4.10 -2.25
N THR A 109 12.25 2.82 -2.18
CA THR A 109 12.46 2.01 -0.97
C THR A 109 13.94 1.84 -0.65
N GLU A 110 14.78 1.57 -1.65
CA GLU A 110 16.24 1.46 -1.49
C GLU A 110 16.87 2.79 -1.05
N ASP A 111 16.51 3.89 -1.70
CA ASP A 111 16.99 5.23 -1.37
C ASP A 111 16.59 5.67 0.05
N THR A 112 15.41 5.23 0.51
CA THR A 112 14.86 5.57 1.83
C THR A 112 15.50 4.79 2.96
N PHE A 113 15.56 3.46 2.87
CA PHE A 113 15.93 2.62 4.02
C PHE A 113 17.42 2.25 4.05
N LYS A 114 18.12 2.27 2.90
CA LYS A 114 19.57 2.03 2.71
C LYS A 114 20.13 0.68 3.22
N ASP A 115 19.49 0.03 4.19
CA ASP A 115 19.81 -1.29 4.70
C ASP A 115 19.03 -2.35 3.92
N SER A 116 19.77 -3.17 3.15
CA SER A 116 19.23 -4.28 2.37
C SER A 116 18.43 -5.32 3.16
N GLY A 117 18.64 -5.41 4.49
CA GLY A 117 17.87 -6.28 5.38
C GLY A 117 16.52 -5.71 5.82
N HIS A 118 16.23 -4.44 5.51
CA HIS A 118 15.00 -3.80 5.94
C HIS A 118 13.77 -4.48 5.29
N PRO A 119 12.72 -4.83 6.06
CA PRO A 119 11.57 -5.57 5.53
C PRO A 119 10.88 -4.91 4.32
N ALA A 120 10.87 -3.58 4.26
CA ALA A 120 10.33 -2.84 3.11
C ALA A 120 11.12 -3.11 1.82
N ILE A 121 12.46 -3.16 1.88
CA ILE A 121 13.30 -3.50 0.72
C ILE A 121 13.06 -4.95 0.31
N ILE A 122 12.93 -5.86 1.27
CA ILE A 122 12.65 -7.27 1.00
C ILE A 122 11.30 -7.42 0.29
N LEU A 123 10.26 -6.73 0.76
CA LEU A 123 8.94 -6.68 0.12
C LEU A 123 9.01 -6.10 -1.30
N ALA A 124 9.72 -4.99 -1.50
CA ALA A 124 9.87 -4.38 -2.82
C ALA A 124 10.63 -5.28 -3.82
N LYS A 125 11.63 -6.05 -3.35
CA LYS A 125 12.43 -6.94 -4.21
C LYS A 125 11.76 -8.30 -4.49
N LYS A 126 11.17 -8.89 -3.46
CA LYS A 126 10.72 -10.29 -3.48
C LYS A 126 9.19 -10.43 -3.47
N GLY A 127 8.48 -9.31 -3.36
CA GLY A 127 7.04 -9.26 -3.16
C GLY A 127 6.62 -9.72 -1.77
N ILE A 128 5.31 -9.64 -1.54
CA ILE A 128 4.63 -10.09 -0.32
C ILE A 128 4.90 -11.56 0.03
N GLY A 129 5.18 -12.41 -0.97
CA GLY A 129 5.45 -13.83 -0.81
C GLY A 129 6.74 -14.14 -0.05
N ALA A 130 7.57 -13.13 0.23
CA ALA A 130 8.73 -13.25 1.10
C ALA A 130 8.36 -13.47 2.57
N TYR A 131 7.24 -12.89 3.01
CA TYR A 131 6.74 -12.99 4.39
C TYR A 131 5.45 -13.81 4.50
N LEU A 132 4.74 -13.97 3.39
CA LEU A 132 3.53 -14.77 3.30
C LEU A 132 3.70 -15.84 2.20
N PRO A 133 4.54 -16.87 2.41
CA PRO A 133 4.79 -17.90 1.41
C PRO A 133 3.51 -18.64 0.99
N GLU A 134 2.54 -18.75 1.91
CA GLU A 134 1.18 -19.26 1.67
C GLU A 134 0.47 -18.55 0.50
N LEU A 135 0.82 -17.28 0.23
CA LEU A 135 0.23 -16.44 -0.82
C LEU A 135 0.92 -16.55 -2.19
N LYS A 136 2.07 -17.24 -2.31
CA LYS A 136 2.87 -17.29 -3.56
C LYS A 136 2.14 -17.85 -4.78
N MET A 137 0.98 -18.49 -4.61
CA MET A 137 0.27 -19.24 -5.66
C MET A 137 -0.77 -18.43 -6.45
N LEU A 138 -0.99 -17.14 -6.18
CA LEU A 138 -2.28 -16.49 -6.53
C LEU A 138 -2.18 -15.08 -7.16
N TYR A 139 -1.13 -14.75 -7.92
CA TYR A 139 -1.01 -13.40 -8.50
C TYR A 139 -1.34 -13.32 -10.00
N ILE A 140 -2.56 -12.87 -10.31
CA ILE A 140 -2.94 -12.27 -11.60
C ILE A 140 -3.70 -10.97 -11.27
N PRO A 141 -3.30 -9.80 -11.81
CA PRO A 141 -4.01 -8.55 -11.56
C PRO A 141 -5.42 -8.62 -12.18
N PRO A 142 -6.49 -8.25 -11.45
CA PRO A 142 -7.83 -8.23 -12.00
C PRO A 142 -8.11 -6.95 -12.79
N GLU A 143 -8.95 -7.09 -13.82
CA GLU A 143 -9.42 -6.00 -14.67
C GLU A 143 -10.73 -5.35 -14.15
N GLN A 144 -11.40 -5.92 -13.13
CA GLN A 144 -12.73 -5.47 -12.68
C GLN A 144 -13.01 -5.62 -11.17
N LYS A 145 -13.81 -4.69 -10.63
CA LYS A 145 -14.24 -4.60 -9.23
C LYS A 145 -15.35 -5.65 -8.94
N PRO A 146 -15.27 -6.46 -7.88
CA PRO A 146 -16.39 -7.28 -7.44
C PRO A 146 -17.49 -6.40 -6.83
N GLU A 147 -18.74 -6.60 -7.27
CA GLU A 147 -19.92 -5.86 -6.77
C GLU A 147 -20.28 -6.28 -5.33
N GLY A 148 -20.81 -5.34 -4.53
CA GLY A 148 -21.42 -5.62 -3.22
C GLY A 148 -20.48 -5.68 -2.01
N MET A 149 -19.20 -5.30 -2.12
CA MET A 149 -18.28 -5.28 -0.98
C MET A 149 -18.39 -4.03 -0.12
N THR A 150 -18.40 -4.21 1.21
CA THR A 150 -18.35 -3.12 2.19
C THR A 150 -16.94 -2.53 2.28
N ILE A 151 -16.81 -1.24 1.98
CA ILE A 151 -15.56 -0.47 2.12
C ILE A 151 -15.51 0.15 3.52
N GLU A 152 -14.46 -0.15 4.28
CA GLU A 152 -14.20 0.47 5.57
C GLU A 152 -13.12 1.55 5.43
N TYR A 153 -13.51 2.82 5.51
CA TYR A 153 -12.59 3.94 5.35
C TYR A 153 -11.70 4.15 6.58
N VAL A 154 -10.45 4.54 6.33
CA VAL A 154 -9.52 5.08 7.34
C VAL A 154 -9.67 6.60 7.36
N TYR A 155 -10.27 7.12 8.44
CA TYR A 155 -10.48 8.56 8.60
C TYR A 155 -9.17 9.30 8.85
N GLY A 156 -9.07 10.53 8.31
CA GLY A 156 -7.89 11.37 8.47
C GLY A 156 -6.63 10.79 7.83
N PHE A 157 -6.80 10.04 6.73
CA PHE A 157 -5.71 9.36 6.03
C PHE A 157 -4.74 10.32 5.33
N ASP A 158 -5.24 11.23 4.48
CA ASP A 158 -4.39 12.23 3.83
C ASP A 158 -4.49 13.59 4.54
N ARG A 159 -3.66 13.76 5.58
CA ARG A 159 -3.71 14.95 6.46
C ARG A 159 -3.14 16.21 5.80
N GLU A 160 -2.10 16.07 4.98
CA GLU A 160 -1.48 17.21 4.29
C GLU A 160 -2.40 17.86 3.24
N SER A 161 -3.49 17.18 2.85
CA SER A 161 -4.51 17.74 1.95
C SER A 161 -5.56 18.61 2.64
N GLN A 162 -5.59 18.64 3.98
CA GLN A 162 -6.61 19.35 4.76
C GLN A 162 -6.24 20.79 5.15
N THR A 163 -5.08 21.28 4.72
CA THR A 163 -4.71 22.71 4.85
C THR A 163 -5.42 23.54 3.78
N TYR A 164 -6.75 23.66 3.91
CA TYR A 164 -7.49 24.75 3.27
C TYR A 164 -7.26 26.03 4.09
N PHE A 165 -6.60 27.00 3.46
CA PHE A 165 -6.51 28.44 3.76
C PHE A 165 -6.71 28.89 5.22
N SER A 166 -5.63 29.36 5.85
CA SER A 166 -5.67 30.44 6.84
C SER A 166 -5.09 31.73 6.26
#